data_AF-I2DNY3-F1
#
_entry.id   AF-I2DNY3-F1
#
_cell.length_a   1.000
_cell.length_b   1.000
_cell.length_c   1.000
_cell.angle_alpha   90.00
_cell.angle_beta   90.00
_cell.angle_gamma   90.00
#
_symmetry.space_group_name_H-M   'P 1'
#
loop_
_entity.id
_entity.type
_entity.pdbx_description
1 polymer ?
#
loop_
_entity_poly.entity_id
_entity_poly.type
_entity_poly.pdbx_seq_one_letter_code
_entity_poly.pdbx_strand_id
1 'polypeptide(L)'
;MKFPQKIAAAAAALWLAGAAHAADLPTFKLEMTDGKLNPARIEVPAGQRFKIEIRNTGKGAAEFESVQLRKEKVLAPGADSFVVVAPLSPGEYKFFDDFHQQAQGVIVAK
;
A
#
# COMPACT_ATOMS: atom_id res chain seq x y z
N MET A 1 -59.48 -36.61 -17.47
CA MET A 1 -58.32 -37.20 -16.77
C MET A 1 -57.46 -36.06 -16.26
N LYS A 2 -57.31 -35.90 -14.94
CA LYS A 2 -56.61 -34.77 -14.31
C LYS A 2 -55.12 -35.08 -14.19
N PHE A 3 -54.27 -34.30 -14.86
CA PHE A 3 -52.82 -34.35 -14.66
C PHE A 3 -52.47 -33.67 -13.32
N PRO A 4 -51.63 -34.29 -12.45
CA PRO A 4 -51.26 -33.67 -11.19
C PRO A 4 -50.26 -32.53 -11.43
N GLN A 5 -50.58 -31.34 -10.90
CA GLN A 5 -49.64 -30.23 -10.71
C GLN A 5 -48.50 -30.71 -9.80
N LYS A 6 -47.33 -30.99 -10.38
CA LYS A 6 -46.09 -31.09 -9.63
C LYS A 6 -44.98 -30.36 -10.39
N ILE A 7 -44.43 -29.37 -9.68
CA ILE A 7 -43.08 -28.81 -9.85
C ILE A 7 -42.92 -27.80 -11.00
N ALA A 8 -43.27 -26.55 -10.71
CA ALA A 8 -42.63 -25.36 -11.25
C ALA A 8 -42.99 -24.23 -10.27
N ALA A 9 -42.10 -23.47 -9.65
CA ALA A 9 -40.83 -22.99 -10.13
C ALA A 9 -39.81 -22.92 -8.97
N ALA A 10 -38.68 -23.57 -9.15
CA ALA A 10 -37.45 -23.26 -8.43
C ALA A 10 -36.49 -22.67 -9.46
N ALA A 11 -36.58 -21.38 -9.74
CA ALA A 11 -35.58 -20.67 -10.52
C ALA A 11 -35.75 -19.16 -10.34
N ALA A 12 -34.62 -18.45 -10.40
CA ALA A 12 -34.48 -16.99 -10.42
C ALA A 12 -34.43 -16.27 -9.06
N ALA A 13 -33.44 -16.60 -8.23
CA ALA A 13 -32.91 -15.63 -7.26
C ALA A 13 -31.45 -15.90 -6.92
N LEU A 14 -30.54 -15.90 -7.90
CA LEU A 14 -29.10 -16.09 -7.63
C LEU A 14 -28.22 -15.52 -8.76
N TRP A 15 -28.54 -14.33 -9.28
CA TRP A 15 -27.73 -13.67 -10.34
C TRP A 15 -27.44 -12.20 -10.03
N LEU A 16 -27.19 -11.89 -8.75
CA LEU A 16 -26.59 -10.62 -8.34
C LEU A 16 -25.41 -10.89 -7.40
N ALA A 17 -24.53 -11.83 -7.78
CA ALA A 17 -23.16 -11.78 -7.28
C ALA A 17 -22.48 -10.61 -8.00
N GLY A 18 -22.63 -9.40 -7.45
CA GLY A 18 -21.92 -8.23 -7.93
C GLY A 18 -20.43 -8.54 -7.96
N ALA A 19 -19.79 -8.30 -9.11
CA ALA A 19 -18.34 -8.40 -9.21
C ALA A 19 -17.73 -7.43 -8.19
N ALA A 20 -17.11 -7.98 -7.15
CA ALA A 20 -16.32 -7.19 -6.21
C ALA A 20 -15.07 -6.71 -6.96
N HIS A 21 -15.14 -5.52 -7.54
CA HIS A 21 -13.97 -4.85 -8.07
C HIS A 21 -13.19 -4.26 -6.89
N ALA A 22 -12.08 -4.89 -6.54
CA ALA A 22 -11.11 -4.27 -5.65
C ALA A 22 -10.47 -3.09 -6.40
N ALA A 23 -10.66 -1.87 -5.89
CA ALA A 23 -9.95 -0.71 -6.41
C ALA A 23 -8.45 -0.85 -6.09
N ASP A 24 -7.60 -0.40 -7.02
CA ASP A 24 -6.16 -0.34 -6.78
C ASP A 24 -5.85 0.52 -5.55
N LEU A 25 -4.81 0.12 -4.80
CA LEU A 25 -4.38 0.90 -3.63
C LEU A 25 -3.81 2.25 -4.08
N PRO A 26 -4.18 3.37 -3.41
CA PRO A 26 -3.45 4.62 -3.54
C PRO A 26 -1.96 4.36 -3.40
N THR A 27 -1.20 4.82 -4.39
CA THR A 27 0.22 4.50 -4.52
C THR A 27 1.02 5.79 -4.50
N PHE A 28 1.99 5.85 -3.60
CA PHE A 28 2.92 6.95 -3.43
C PHE A 28 4.32 6.49 -3.77
N LYS A 29 5.16 7.39 -4.27
CA LYS A 29 6.52 7.05 -4.68
C LYS A 29 7.53 7.66 -3.72
N LEU A 30 8.57 6.89 -3.43
CA LEU A 30 9.76 7.31 -2.71
C LEU A 30 11.00 6.90 -3.50
N GLU A 31 11.80 7.87 -3.88
CA GLU A 31 13.14 7.66 -4.38
C GLU A 31 14.15 7.81 -3.22
N MET A 32 15.06 6.85 -3.11
CA MET A 32 16.19 6.86 -2.18
C MET A 32 17.48 6.92 -3.00
N THR A 33 18.31 7.94 -2.74
CA THR A 33 19.59 8.14 -3.44
C THR A 33 20.69 8.50 -2.45
N ASP A 34 21.54 7.53 -2.09
CA ASP A 34 22.76 7.74 -1.28
C ASP A 34 22.52 8.66 -0.06
N GLY A 35 21.54 8.31 0.77
CA GLY A 35 21.16 9.09 1.96
C GLY A 35 20.27 10.30 1.71
N LYS A 36 19.58 10.37 0.57
CA LYS A 36 18.54 11.37 0.27
C LYS A 36 17.21 10.70 0.00
N LEU A 37 16.14 11.29 0.53
CA LEU A 37 14.75 10.83 0.37
C LEU A 37 13.99 11.84 -0.49
N ASN A 38 13.36 11.38 -1.56
CA ASN A 38 12.58 12.22 -2.45
C ASN A 38 11.21 11.57 -2.79
N PRO A 39 10.08 12.12 -2.32
CA PRO A 39 9.97 13.23 -1.37
C PRO A 39 10.30 12.78 0.06
N ALA A 40 10.81 13.70 0.89
CA ALA A 40 10.97 13.46 2.32
C ALA A 40 9.63 13.56 3.10
N ARG A 41 8.59 14.16 2.51
CA ARG A 41 7.24 14.25 3.06
C ARG A 41 6.25 13.58 2.10
N ILE A 42 5.57 12.54 2.57
CA ILE A 42 4.56 11.80 1.80
C ILE A 42 3.20 12.02 2.45
N GLU A 43 2.30 12.72 1.76
CA GLU A 43 0.94 12.94 2.25
C GLU A 43 0.02 11.82 1.74
N VAL A 44 -0.74 11.21 2.65
CA VAL A 44 -1.59 10.04 2.36
C VAL A 44 -2.98 10.23 2.97
N PRO A 45 -4.03 9.60 2.41
CA PRO A 45 -5.35 9.61 3.02
C PRO A 45 -5.35 8.83 4.34
N ALA A 46 -5.82 9.47 5.41
CA ALA A 46 -6.10 8.78 6.67
C ALA A 46 -7.22 7.75 6.52
N GLY A 47 -7.20 6.69 7.34
CA GLY A 47 -8.24 5.66 7.35
C GLY A 47 -8.27 4.74 6.12
N GLN A 48 -7.33 4.86 5.19
CA GLN A 48 -7.25 4.05 3.98
C GLN A 48 -5.91 3.28 3.90
N ARG A 49 -5.97 2.02 3.43
CA ARG A 49 -4.76 1.24 3.11
C ARG A 49 -4.10 1.84 1.87
N PHE A 50 -2.77 1.97 1.87
CA PHE A 50 -2.02 2.51 0.73
C PHE A 50 -0.70 1.76 0.51
N LYS A 51 -0.08 1.99 -0.64
CA LYS A 51 1.22 1.45 -1.05
C LYS A 51 2.24 2.58 -1.17
N ILE A 52 3.47 2.35 -0.72
CA ILE A 52 4.62 3.18 -1.08
C ILE A 52 5.53 2.34 -1.97
N GLU A 53 5.69 2.77 -3.21
CA GLU A 53 6.70 2.26 -4.14
C GLU A 53 8.03 2.93 -3.84
N ILE A 54 9.06 2.12 -3.61
CA ILE A 54 10.38 2.57 -3.17
C ILE A 54 11.38 2.18 -4.25
N ARG A 55 12.17 3.16 -4.70
CA ARG A 55 13.24 2.96 -5.68
C ARG A 55 14.57 3.41 -5.11
N ASN A 56 15.58 2.55 -5.20
CA ASN A 56 16.96 2.94 -4.92
C ASN A 56 17.65 3.36 -6.23
N THR A 57 17.89 4.66 -6.40
CA THR A 57 18.65 5.24 -7.52
C THR A 57 20.09 5.58 -7.15
N GLY A 58 20.50 5.29 -5.91
CA GLY A 58 21.87 5.44 -5.43
C GLY A 58 22.81 4.34 -5.92
N LYS A 59 24.08 4.48 -5.54
CA LYS A 59 25.14 3.50 -5.81
C LYS A 59 25.33 2.51 -4.66
N GLY A 60 24.91 2.89 -3.45
CA GLY A 60 24.92 2.03 -2.26
C GLY A 60 23.60 1.29 -2.04
N ALA A 61 23.60 0.34 -1.11
CA ALA A 61 22.36 -0.22 -0.58
C ALA A 61 21.57 0.88 0.15
N ALA A 62 20.25 0.78 0.14
CA ALA A 62 19.34 1.65 0.87
C ALA A 62 18.35 0.79 1.67
N GLU A 63 17.91 1.27 2.82
CA GLU A 63 16.91 0.58 3.61
C GLU A 63 15.81 1.53 4.07
N PHE A 64 14.61 1.42 3.49
CA PHE A 64 13.45 2.11 4.04
C PHE A 64 13.11 1.47 5.39
N GLU A 65 13.08 2.26 6.45
CA GLU A 65 12.68 1.80 7.79
C GLU A 65 11.65 2.74 8.42
N SER A 66 10.60 2.16 9.01
CA SER A 66 9.66 2.86 9.88
C SER A 66 9.29 1.99 11.08
N VAL A 67 9.95 2.24 12.21
CA VAL A 67 9.72 1.54 13.47
C VAL A 67 8.27 1.69 13.94
N GLN A 68 7.69 2.89 13.80
CA GLN A 68 6.30 3.17 14.20
C GLN A 68 5.29 2.33 13.41
N LEU A 69 5.57 2.08 12.12
CA LEU A 69 4.71 1.34 11.22
C LEU A 69 5.07 -0.15 11.12
N ARG A 70 6.24 -0.54 11.67
CA ARG A 70 6.85 -1.88 11.54
C ARG A 70 6.96 -2.28 10.07
N LYS A 71 7.55 -1.39 9.28
CA LYS A 71 7.76 -1.58 7.84
C LYS A 71 9.21 -1.31 7.51
N GLU A 72 9.83 -2.31 6.89
CA GLU A 72 11.21 -2.27 6.44
C GLU A 72 11.31 -2.75 4.99
N LYS A 73 12.31 -2.26 4.27
CA LYS A 73 12.71 -2.79 2.97
C LYS A 73 14.16 -2.45 2.67
N VAL A 74 14.99 -3.49 2.53
CA VAL A 74 16.35 -3.38 1.96
C VAL A 74 16.28 -3.42 0.43
N LEU A 75 16.96 -2.48 -0.22
CA LEU A 75 17.07 -2.35 -1.68
C LEU A 75 18.54 -2.29 -2.11
N ALA A 76 18.93 -3.21 -3.00
CA ALA A 76 20.18 -3.11 -3.74
C ALA A 76 20.17 -1.88 -4.69
N PRO A 77 21.34 -1.41 -5.15
CA PRO A 77 21.42 -0.34 -6.14
C PRO A 77 20.58 -0.65 -7.39
N GLY A 78 19.76 0.32 -7.81
CA GLY A 78 18.88 0.19 -8.98
C GLY A 78 17.62 -0.64 -8.76
N ALA A 79 17.39 -1.19 -7.56
CA ALA A 79 16.20 -2.00 -7.28
C ALA A 79 14.96 -1.16 -7.01
N ASP A 80 13.81 -1.72 -7.38
CA ASP A 80 12.48 -1.25 -7.03
C ASP A 80 11.80 -2.27 -6.10
N SER A 81 11.06 -1.77 -5.11
CA SER A 81 10.21 -2.58 -4.25
C SER A 81 9.06 -1.76 -3.71
N PHE A 82 8.31 -2.28 -2.75
CA PHE A 82 7.22 -1.55 -2.12
C PHE A 82 6.94 -2.02 -0.69
N VAL A 83 6.25 -1.17 0.06
CA VAL A 83 5.59 -1.53 1.32
C VAL A 83 4.10 -1.22 1.21
N VAL A 84 3.28 -2.08 1.83
CA VAL A 84 1.84 -1.82 2.01
C VAL A 84 1.60 -1.45 3.46
N VAL A 85 1.00 -0.29 3.65
CA VAL A 85 0.72 0.31 4.96
C VAL A 85 -0.77 0.19 5.25
N ALA A 86 -1.10 -0.30 6.45
CA ALA A 86 -2.48 -0.39 6.91
C ALA A 86 -3.09 1.02 7.07
N PRO A 87 -4.43 1.13 7.15
CA PRO A 87 -5.07 2.41 7.50
C PRO A 87 -4.43 3.07 8.71
N LEU A 88 -4.07 4.34 8.56
CA LEU A 88 -3.47 5.15 9.62
C LEU A 88 -4.50 6.10 10.22
N SER A 89 -4.38 6.37 11.52
CA SER A 89 -5.04 7.52 12.13
C SER A 89 -4.41 8.82 11.59
N PRO A 90 -5.13 9.96 11.60
CA PRO A 90 -4.52 11.24 11.25
C PRO A 90 -3.30 11.52 12.14
N GLY A 91 -2.20 11.96 11.52
CA GLY A 91 -0.95 12.19 12.24
C GLY A 91 0.29 12.06 11.37
N GLU A 92 1.45 12.15 12.02
CA GLU A 92 2.76 12.07 11.38
C GLU A 92 3.50 10.80 11.83
N TYR A 93 4.04 10.07 10.85
CA TYR A 93 4.74 8.81 11.03
C TYR A 93 6.12 8.88 10.39
N LYS A 94 7.18 8.69 11.18
CA LYS A 94 8.56 8.84 10.74
C LYS A 94 9.04 7.62 9.96
N PHE A 95 9.89 7.87 8.98
CA PHE A 95 10.69 6.85 8.31
C PHE A 95 12.09 7.40 8.01
N PHE A 96 13.04 6.52 7.73
CA PHE A 96 14.43 6.90 7.44
C PHE A 96 15.12 5.86 6.56
N ASP A 97 16.34 6.18 6.11
CA ASP A 97 17.26 5.22 5.51
C ASP A 97 18.16 4.61 6.59
N ASP A 98 18.04 3.32 6.94
CA ASP A 98 18.83 2.75 8.05
C ASP A 98 20.34 2.66 7.72
N PHE A 99 20.70 2.55 6.43
CA PHE A 99 22.10 2.63 6.01
C PHE A 99 22.63 4.07 5.94
N HIS A 100 21.75 5.08 6.03
CA HIS A 100 22.10 6.49 5.98
C HIS A 100 21.22 7.30 6.95
N GLN A 101 21.38 7.09 8.27
CA GLN A 101 20.44 7.57 9.30
C GLN A 101 20.20 9.08 9.36
N GLN A 102 21.01 9.91 8.71
CA GLN A 102 20.72 11.34 8.51
C GLN A 102 19.52 11.61 7.58
N ALA A 103 19.17 10.63 6.73
CA ALA A 103 18.07 10.72 5.78
C ALA A 103 16.74 10.47 6.51
N GLN A 104 16.03 11.54 6.84
CA GLN A 104 14.81 11.50 7.64
C GLN A 104 13.60 11.94 6.81
N GLY A 105 12.51 11.18 6.92
CA GLY A 105 11.26 11.45 6.22
C GLY A 105 10.03 11.29 7.13
N VAL A 106 8.90 11.77 6.64
CA VAL A 106 7.62 11.72 7.34
C VAL A 106 6.47 11.37 6.39
N ILE A 107 5.64 10.44 6.81
CA ILE A 107 4.33 10.16 6.22
C ILE A 107 3.29 10.95 7.02
N VAL A 108 2.43 11.68 6.33
CA VAL A 108 1.41 12.54 6.93
C VAL A 108 0.06 12.00 6.52
N ALA A 109 -0.61 11.32 7.44
CA ALA A 109 -1.97 10.84 7.25
C ALA A 109 -2.95 11.98 7.57
N LYS A 110 -3.78 12.36 6.60
CA LYS A 110 -4.78 13.42 6.75
C LYS A 110 -6.06 13.12 5.98
#